data_AF-A0AAD7RB77-F1
#
_entry.id   AF-A0AAD7RB77-F1
#
_cell.length_a   1.000
_cell.length_b   1.000
_cell.length_c   1.000
_cell.angle_alpha   90.00
_cell.angle_beta   90.00
_cell.angle_gamma   90.00
#
_symmetry.space_group_name_H-M   'P 1'
#
loop_
_entity.id
_entity.type
_entity.pdbx_description
1 polymer ?
#
loop_
_entity_poly.entity_id
_entity_poly.type
_entity_poly.pdbx_seq_one_letter_code
_entity_poly.pdbx_strand_id
1 'polypeptide(L)'
;MGVKTVDSVTAAQALRGCTVLNGSMVINIRGGNNIAAELEASLGQLEEITGFLMVRRAYALVSLSFLRKLRLIRGHTLEVGNFSFYALTTRTCGSCGTGASTT
;
A
#
# COMPACT_ATOMS: atom_id res chain seq x y z
N MET A 1 -16.67 -5.32 -4.24
CA MET A 1 -15.54 -4.63 -3.57
C MET A 1 -14.55 -4.21 -4.65
N GLY A 2 -13.97 -3.01 -4.54
CA GLY A 2 -13.14 -2.42 -5.61
C GLY A 2 -11.66 -2.37 -5.26
N VAL A 3 -10.81 -2.24 -6.29
CA VAL A 3 -9.38 -1.98 -6.14
C VAL A 3 -9.13 -0.48 -6.30
N LYS A 4 -8.42 0.13 -5.35
CA LYS A 4 -7.98 1.52 -5.40
C LYS A 4 -6.52 1.60 -5.80
N THR A 5 -6.25 2.22 -6.93
CA THR A 5 -4.88 2.44 -7.40
C THR A 5 -4.39 3.81 -6.94
N VAL A 6 -3.27 3.85 -6.24
CA VAL A 6 -2.56 5.06 -5.82
C VAL A 6 -1.30 5.18 -6.67
N ASP A 7 -1.41 5.89 -7.79
CA ASP A 7 -0.33 6.14 -8.76
C ASP A 7 0.18 7.59 -8.76
N SER A 8 -0.49 8.46 -8.00
CA SER A 8 -0.22 9.90 -7.91
C SER A 8 -0.61 10.44 -6.52
N VAL A 9 -0.11 11.64 -6.20
CA VAL A 9 -0.48 12.35 -4.97
C VAL A 9 -1.99 12.61 -4.93
N THR A 10 -2.59 13.03 -6.05
CA THR A 10 -4.04 13.27 -6.14
C THR A 10 -4.86 12.02 -5.82
N ALA A 11 -4.43 10.84 -6.32
CA ALA A 11 -5.08 9.57 -6.00
C ALA A 11 -4.98 9.22 -4.50
N ALA A 12 -3.85 9.53 -3.86
CA ALA A 12 -3.69 9.34 -2.42
C ALA A 12 -4.58 10.31 -1.63
N GLN A 13 -4.64 11.58 -2.02
CA GLN A 13 -5.44 12.62 -1.38
C GLN A 13 -6.94 12.29 -1.39
N ALA A 14 -7.44 11.57 -2.39
CA ALA A 14 -8.82 11.08 -2.41
C ALA A 14 -9.15 10.08 -1.28
N LEU A 15 -8.12 9.52 -0.63
CA LEU A 15 -8.24 8.63 0.52
C LEU A 15 -7.91 9.34 1.84
N ARG A 16 -7.72 10.66 1.83
CA ARG A 16 -7.37 11.43 3.02
C ARG A 16 -8.45 11.31 4.10
N GLY A 17 -8.02 10.97 5.32
CA GLY A 17 -8.91 10.74 6.45
C GLY A 17 -9.62 9.38 6.46
N CYS A 18 -9.40 8.55 5.44
CA CYS A 18 -9.87 7.17 5.44
C CYS A 18 -9.13 6.36 6.50
N THR A 19 -9.86 5.72 7.40
CA THR A 19 -9.31 4.82 8.44
C THR A 19 -9.51 3.34 8.08
N VAL A 20 -10.57 3.02 7.34
CA VAL A 20 -10.89 1.66 6.89
C VAL A 20 -11.17 1.67 5.40
N LEU A 21 -10.34 0.98 4.62
CA LEU A 21 -10.56 0.78 3.20
C LEU A 21 -11.33 -0.52 2.95
N ASN A 22 -12.59 -0.39 2.55
CA ASN A 22 -13.45 -1.48 2.10
C ASN A 22 -13.11 -1.91 0.66
N GLY A 23 -11.99 -2.60 0.50
CA GLY A 23 -11.48 -3.09 -0.77
C GLY A 23 -10.00 -3.39 -0.72
N SER A 24 -9.36 -3.41 -1.89
CA SER A 24 -7.90 -3.62 -2.01
C SER A 24 -7.22 -2.33 -2.46
N MET A 25 -5.93 -2.19 -2.14
CA MET A 25 -5.10 -1.06 -2.55
C MET A 25 -3.90 -1.52 -3.38
N VAL A 26 -3.61 -0.80 -4.46
CA VAL A 26 -2.40 -0.97 -5.27
C VAL A 26 -1.63 0.35 -5.30
N ILE A 27 -0.41 0.38 -4.78
CA ILE A 27 0.49 1.53 -4.82
C ILE A 27 1.42 1.37 -6.03
N ASN A 28 1.41 2.35 -6.93
CA ASN A 28 2.15 2.36 -8.19
C ASN A 28 2.71 3.76 -8.51
N ILE A 29 3.53 4.31 -7.60
CA ILE A 29 4.10 5.65 -7.76
C ILE A 29 5.47 5.61 -8.43
N ARG A 30 5.58 6.27 -9.59
CA ARG A 30 6.80 6.29 -10.41
C ARG A 30 7.78 7.41 -10.06
N GLY A 31 7.32 8.51 -9.48
CA GLY A 31 8.15 9.69 -9.18
C GLY A 31 7.31 10.94 -8.90
N GLY A 32 7.93 11.95 -8.29
CA GLY A 32 7.27 13.17 -7.82
C GLY A 32 8.02 13.82 -6.65
N ASN A 33 7.78 15.10 -6.41
CA ASN A 33 8.40 15.83 -5.29
C ASN A 33 7.66 15.54 -3.98
N ASN A 34 8.40 15.29 -2.90
CA ASN A 34 7.87 15.10 -1.55
C ASN A 34 6.79 14.01 -1.41
N ILE A 35 6.82 12.97 -2.26
CA ILE A 35 5.80 11.90 -2.27
C ILE A 35 5.60 11.28 -0.89
N ALA A 36 6.67 11.01 -0.17
CA ALA A 36 6.58 10.36 1.15
C ALA A 36 5.72 11.18 2.12
N ALA A 37 5.92 12.50 2.16
CA ALA A 37 5.16 13.40 3.03
C ALA A 37 3.70 13.51 2.60
N GLU A 38 3.44 13.62 1.29
CA GLU A 38 2.08 13.67 0.75
C GLU A 38 1.30 12.36 0.98
N LEU A 39 1.97 11.22 0.82
CA LEU A 39 1.39 9.92 1.13
C LEU A 39 1.15 9.75 2.62
N GLU A 40 2.04 10.21 3.50
CA GLU A 40 1.82 10.14 4.95
C GLU A 40 0.65 11.04 5.36
N ALA A 41 0.55 12.26 4.81
CA ALA A 41 -0.54 13.18 5.08
C ALA A 41 -1.90 12.66 4.59
N SER A 42 -1.91 11.83 3.55
CA SER A 42 -3.13 11.29 2.94
C SER A 42 -3.51 9.91 3.51
N LEU A 43 -2.56 8.98 3.58
CA LEU A 43 -2.78 7.58 3.94
C LEU A 43 -2.37 7.25 5.38
N GLY A 44 -1.74 8.17 6.11
CA GLY A 44 -1.22 7.90 7.46
C GLY A 44 -2.30 7.63 8.51
N GLN A 45 -3.57 7.95 8.24
CA GLN A 45 -4.71 7.60 9.09
C GLN A 45 -5.30 6.22 8.80
N LEU A 46 -4.91 5.58 7.70
CA LEU A 46 -5.44 4.28 7.31
C LEU A 46 -4.98 3.22 8.31
N GLU A 47 -5.94 2.53 8.94
CA GLU A 47 -5.69 1.52 9.97
C GLU A 47 -5.96 0.11 9.44
N GLU A 48 -6.92 -0.02 8.53
CA GLU A 48 -7.41 -1.31 8.04
C GLU A 48 -7.66 -1.33 6.53
N ILE A 49 -7.28 -2.43 5.88
CA ILE A 49 -7.64 -2.78 4.50
C ILE A 49 -8.39 -4.13 4.51
N THR A 50 -9.60 -4.19 3.97
CA THR A 50 -10.39 -5.43 4.02
C THR A 50 -9.95 -6.47 2.98
N GLY A 51 -9.37 -6.04 1.87
CA GLY A 51 -8.82 -6.86 0.80
C GLY A 51 -7.31 -7.07 0.95
N PHE A 52 -6.57 -6.79 -0.13
CA PHE A 52 -5.10 -6.88 -0.14
C PHE A 52 -4.43 -5.50 -0.28
N LEU A 53 -3.17 -5.41 0.14
CA LEU A 53 -2.29 -4.29 -0.17
C LEU A 53 -1.16 -4.77 -1.08
N MET A 54 -1.00 -4.06 -2.19
CA MET A 54 0.01 -4.36 -3.18
C MET A 54 0.87 -3.14 -3.48
N VAL A 55 2.18 -3.30 -3.47
CA VAL A 55 3.13 -2.23 -3.81
C VAL A 55 3.93 -2.70 -5.01
N ARG A 56 3.83 -1.99 -6.14
CA ARG A 56 4.50 -2.35 -7.40
C ARG A 56 5.15 -1.11 -8.00
N ARG A 57 6.34 -1.23 -8.59
CA ARG A 57 7.04 -0.14 -9.32
C ARG A 57 7.16 1.17 -8.53
N ALA A 58 7.25 1.08 -7.21
CA ALA A 58 7.29 2.23 -6.32
C ALA A 58 8.74 2.74 -6.10
N TYR A 59 9.45 3.08 -7.18
CA TYR A 59 10.88 3.44 -7.15
C TYR A 59 11.22 4.66 -6.28
N ALA A 60 10.24 5.55 -6.14
CA ALA A 60 10.33 6.77 -5.35
C ALA A 60 10.10 6.53 -3.85
N LEU A 61 9.65 5.33 -3.46
CA LEU A 61 9.39 4.97 -2.06
C LEU A 61 10.56 4.17 -1.51
N VAL A 62 11.22 4.73 -0.48
CA VAL A 62 12.29 4.04 0.26
C VAL A 62 11.71 3.14 1.36
N SER A 63 10.54 3.47 1.88
CA SER A 63 9.86 2.74 2.96
C SER A 63 8.34 2.88 2.83
N LEU A 64 7.60 1.96 3.47
CA LEU A 64 6.15 2.03 3.67
C LEU A 64 5.74 2.73 4.98
N SER A 65 6.68 3.39 5.67
CA SER A 65 6.44 4.10 6.95
C SER A 65 5.35 5.18 6.89
N PHE A 66 4.97 5.65 5.70
CA PHE A 66 3.86 6.58 5.50
C PHE A 66 2.48 5.97 5.86
N LEU A 67 2.35 4.63 5.87
CA LEU A 67 1.17 3.91 6.36
C LEU A 67 1.20 3.79 7.88
N ARG A 68 1.31 4.93 8.56
CA ARG A 68 1.74 5.00 9.97
C ARG A 68 0.84 4.24 10.95
N LYS A 69 -0.47 4.17 10.67
CA LYS A 69 -1.45 3.49 11.51
C LYS A 69 -1.90 2.13 10.96
N LEU A 70 -1.45 1.73 9.77
CA LEU A 70 -1.93 0.51 9.14
C LEU A 70 -1.48 -0.69 9.96
N ARG A 71 -2.46 -1.41 10.51
CA ARG A 71 -2.24 -2.51 11.46
C ARG A 71 -2.93 -3.80 11.05
N LEU A 72 -3.91 -3.74 10.15
CA LEU A 72 -4.68 -4.90 9.74
C LEU A 72 -4.93 -4.92 8.24
N ILE A 73 -4.60 -6.05 7.60
CA ILE A 73 -5.01 -6.38 6.24
C ILE A 73 -5.77 -7.70 6.33
N ARG A 74 -7.09 -7.68 6.14
CA ARG A 74 -7.94 -8.85 6.41
C ARG A 74 -7.83 -9.94 5.34
N GLY A 75 -7.50 -9.59 4.10
CA GLY A 75 -7.36 -10.58 3.04
C GLY A 75 -8.68 -11.25 2.61
N HIS A 76 -9.85 -10.62 2.79
CA HIS A 76 -11.12 -11.16 2.25
C HIS A 76 -11.10 -11.27 0.72
N THR A 77 -10.20 -10.51 0.08
CA THR A 77 -9.87 -10.64 -1.33
C THR A 77 -8.36 -10.73 -1.42
N LEU A 78 -7.87 -11.79 -2.04
CA LEU A 78 -6.45 -12.06 -2.22
C LEU A 78 -6.02 -11.72 -3.64
N GLU A 79 -4.76 -11.32 -3.82
CA GLU A 79 -4.17 -11.16 -5.16
C GLU A 79 -3.80 -12.53 -5.77
N VAL A 80 -3.39 -12.54 -7.03
CA VAL A 80 -2.99 -13.76 -7.74
C VAL A 80 -1.89 -14.47 -6.95
N GLY A 81 -2.17 -15.69 -6.48
CA GLY A 81 -1.26 -16.46 -5.61
C GLY A 81 -1.63 -16.48 -4.13
N ASN A 82 -2.84 -16.04 -3.74
CA ASN A 82 -3.36 -16.08 -2.36
C ASN A 82 -2.61 -15.18 -1.36
N PHE A 83 -2.11 -14.04 -1.82
CA PHE A 83 -1.42 -13.08 -0.95
C PHE A 83 -2.34 -11.93 -0.52
N SER A 84 -2.36 -11.62 0.78
CA SER A 84 -3.02 -10.45 1.36
C SER A 84 -2.10 -9.22 1.37
N PHE A 85 -0.77 -9.43 1.39
CA PHE A 85 0.23 -8.38 1.23
C PHE A 85 1.29 -8.81 0.21
N TYR A 86 1.62 -7.93 -0.74
CA TYR A 86 2.65 -8.20 -1.74
C TYR A 86 3.40 -6.93 -2.14
N ALA A 87 4.71 -6.89 -1.87
CA ALA A 87 5.59 -5.79 -2.25
C ALA A 87 6.61 -6.25 -3.30
N LEU A 88 6.51 -5.71 -4.51
CA LEU A 88 7.45 -5.92 -5.61
C LEU A 88 8.15 -4.59 -5.94
N THR A 89 9.31 -4.39 -5.32
CA THR A 89 10.25 -3.32 -5.68
C THR A 89 11.34 -3.88 -6.58
N THR A 90 11.68 -3.19 -7.66
CA THR A 90 12.76 -3.60 -8.58
C THR A 90 14.07 -2.86 -8.31
N ARG A 91 14.27 -2.32 -7.10
CA ARG A 91 15.61 -1.93 -6.62
C ARG A 91 16.07 -3.06 -5.72
N THR A 92 17.08 -3.81 -6.14
CA THR A 92 17.71 -4.89 -5.36
C THR A 92 18.07 -4.38 -3.97
N CYS A 93 17.36 -4.86 -2.96
CA CYS A 93 17.72 -4.70 -1.55
C CYS A 93 17.61 -6.08 -0.91
N GLY A 94 18.74 -6.61 -0.44
CA GLY A 94 18.99 -8.01 -0.11
C GLY A 94 18.33 -8.56 1.15
N SER A 95 17.13 -8.11 1.53
CA SER A 95 16.40 -8.68 2.67
C SER A 95 14.94 -8.22 2.70
N CYS A 96 14.12 -8.75 1.79
CA CYS A 96 12.67 -8.82 2.03
C CYS A 96 12.13 -10.14 1.48
N GLY A 97 12.57 -11.23 2.11
CA GLY A 97 11.96 -12.53 1.97
C GLY A 97 11.22 -12.86 3.25
N THR A 98 9.90 -12.64 3.25
CA THR A 98 8.93 -13.51 3.93
C THR A 98 7.53 -13.07 3.51
N GLY A 99 6.92 -13.85 2.61
CA GLY A 99 5.47 -13.85 2.48
C GLY A 99 4.90 -14.35 3.79
N ALA A 100 4.35 -13.45 4.60
CA ALA A 100 3.67 -13.82 5.82
C ALA A 100 2.27 -14.36 5.44
N SER A 101 2.20 -15.67 5.21
CA SER A 101 0.92 -16.40 5.22
C SER A 101 0.43 -16.42 6.66
N THR A 102 -0.52 -15.55 7.00
CA THR A 102 -1.26 -15.66 8.27
C THR A 102 -2.34 -16.71 8.05
N THR A 103 -2.21 -17.85 8.72
CA THR A 103 -3.34 -18.75 9.01
C THR A 103 -4.11 -18.20 10.20
#